data_AF-A0A1Q3E0Q5-F1
#
_entry.id   AF-A0A1Q3E0Q5-F1
#
_cell.length_a   1.000
_cell.length_b   1.000
_cell.length_c   1.000
_cell.angle_alpha   90.00
_cell.angle_beta   90.00
_cell.angle_gamma   90.00
#
_symmetry.space_group_name_H-M   'P 1'
#
loop_
_entity.id
_entity.type
_entity.pdbx_description
1 polymer ?
#
loop_
_entity_poly.entity_id
_entity_poly.type
_entity_poly.pdbx_seq_one_letter_code
_entity_poly.pdbx_strand_id
1 'polypeptide(L)'
;MTTTITQEFPMDLCELLQTLSLTGGTKLNQKVSDIVESPKRADVQEDVTMSDDPSCQSDIAKSEYSNTSTRSESYGCAYLQAIQAQLDTYPTTGGEYLEAIFTHREILSSYPQAHQECARGFSDLAYMLEQRAWRADRDADVEAVVAFRYEAWSIAATMTHYTHASEKKAAPLSAGPSSAKSAPVCVMQPAW
;
A
#
# COMPACT_ATOMS: atom_id res chain seq x y z
N MET A 1 -46.38 -20.84 -9.33
CA MET A 1 -45.52 -21.14 -8.17
C MET A 1 -44.25 -20.33 -8.35
N THR A 2 -44.17 -19.18 -7.69
CA THR A 2 -43.09 -18.19 -7.83
C THR A 2 -42.49 -17.95 -6.46
N THR A 3 -41.24 -18.35 -6.24
CA THR A 3 -40.47 -18.02 -5.04
C THR A 3 -39.43 -16.97 -5.41
N THR A 4 -39.66 -15.74 -4.96
CA THR A 4 -38.68 -14.66 -4.91
C THR A 4 -37.83 -14.82 -3.66
N ILE A 5 -36.52 -15.03 -3.81
CA ILE A 5 -35.53 -14.96 -2.73
C ILE A 5 -34.84 -13.61 -2.85
N THR A 6 -35.21 -12.68 -1.99
CA THR A 6 -34.45 -11.47 -1.64
C THR A 6 -33.62 -11.79 -0.41
N GLN A 7 -32.30 -11.88 -0.56
CA GLN A 7 -31.37 -12.07 0.55
C GLN A 7 -30.68 -10.74 0.84
N GLU A 8 -31.41 -9.85 1.51
CA GLU A 8 -30.87 -8.69 2.21
C GLU A 8 -30.24 -9.20 3.50
N PHE A 9 -28.93 -9.03 3.67
CA PHE A 9 -28.27 -9.22 4.98
C PHE A 9 -28.17 -7.85 5.66
N PRO A 10 -29.12 -7.46 6.53
CA PRO A 10 -28.88 -6.37 7.45
C PRO A 10 -27.90 -6.89 8.50
N MET A 11 -26.63 -6.55 8.34
CA MET A 11 -25.63 -6.73 9.40
C MET A 11 -26.06 -5.78 10.54
N ASP A 12 -26.60 -6.34 11.62
CA ASP A 12 -27.21 -5.55 12.68
C ASP A 12 -26.13 -4.76 13.41
N LEU A 13 -26.17 -3.44 13.20
CA LEU A 13 -25.20 -2.48 13.72
C LEU A 13 -25.18 -2.51 15.26
N CYS A 14 -26.28 -2.91 15.90
CA CYS A 14 -26.37 -3.11 17.33
C CYS A 14 -25.53 -4.30 17.82
N GLU A 15 -25.40 -5.37 17.03
CA GLU A 15 -24.60 -6.55 17.38
C GLU A 15 -23.09 -6.27 17.26
N LEU A 16 -22.72 -5.45 16.27
CA LEU A 16 -21.34 -4.98 16.08
C LEU A 16 -20.89 -4.04 17.22
N LEU A 17 -21.78 -3.17 17.70
CA LEU A 17 -21.48 -2.28 18.83
C LEU A 17 -21.39 -3.04 20.16
N GLN A 18 -22.12 -4.14 20.33
CA GLN A 18 -22.02 -4.99 21.52
C GLN A 18 -20.70 -5.76 21.57
N THR A 19 -20.16 -6.18 20.43
CA THR A 19 -18.86 -6.88 20.37
C THR A 19 -17.66 -5.95 20.60
N LEU A 20 -17.81 -4.64 20.38
CA LEU A 20 -16.77 -3.63 20.64
C LEU A 20 -16.83 -3.01 22.04
N SER A 21 -17.80 -3.38 22.89
CA SER A 21 -17.78 -2.98 24.29
C SER A 21 -16.67 -3.72 25.03
N LEU A 22 -15.52 -3.07 25.16
CA LEU A 22 -14.40 -3.49 26.01
C LEU A 22 -14.81 -3.41 27.49
N THR A 23 -15.62 -4.36 27.96
CA THR A 23 -15.77 -4.63 29.39
C THR A 23 -14.52 -5.34 29.90
N GLY A 24 -13.43 -4.60 30.02
CA GLY A 24 -12.15 -5.05 30.57
C GLY A 24 -11.57 -3.98 31.48
N GLY A 25 -11.97 -3.99 32.75
CA GLY A 25 -11.45 -3.08 33.77
C GLY A 25 -9.94 -3.23 33.94
N THR A 26 -9.19 -2.23 33.48
CA THR A 26 -7.75 -2.14 33.70
C THR A 26 -7.47 -1.60 35.10
N LYS A 27 -7.23 -2.50 36.06
CA LYS A 27 -6.43 -2.15 37.25
C LYS A 27 -4.96 -2.06 36.81
N LEU A 28 -4.53 -0.89 36.37
CA LEU A 28 -3.11 -0.58 36.23
C LEU A 28 -2.54 -0.28 37.61
N ASN A 29 -1.89 -1.28 38.19
CA ASN A 29 -1.06 -1.09 39.38
C ASN A 29 0.29 -0.53 38.94
N GLN A 30 0.54 0.70 39.36
CA GLN A 30 1.72 1.50 39.10
C GLN A 30 2.91 0.95 39.90
N LYS A 31 3.93 0.45 39.21
CA LYS A 31 5.27 0.29 39.79
C LYS A 31 6.33 0.56 38.73
N VAL A 32 6.60 1.86 38.53
CA VAL A 32 7.83 2.33 37.90
C VAL A 32 8.91 2.29 38.99
N SER A 33 9.96 1.51 38.76
CA SER A 33 11.18 1.53 39.57
C SER A 33 12.35 1.58 38.61
N ASP A 34 12.99 2.75 38.62
CA ASP A 34 14.38 3.08 38.32
C ASP A 34 15.24 2.03 37.62
N ILE A 35 15.65 2.31 36.39
CA ILE A 35 17.00 1.97 35.90
C ILE A 35 17.53 3.18 35.11
N VAL A 36 18.31 4.00 35.82
CA VAL A 36 19.34 4.87 35.26
C VAL A 36 20.50 3.98 34.85
N GLU A 37 20.84 3.91 33.57
CA GLU A 37 22.25 3.73 33.19
C GLU A 37 22.52 4.21 31.76
N SER A 38 23.27 5.31 31.67
CA SER A 38 23.88 5.80 30.44
C SER A 38 25.18 5.04 30.14
N PRO A 39 25.43 4.64 28.88
CA PRO A 39 26.79 4.36 28.44
C PRO A 39 27.44 5.59 27.78
N LYS A 40 28.63 5.88 28.30
CA LYS A 40 29.57 6.95 27.93
C LYS A 40 29.90 6.99 26.43
N ARG A 41 30.04 8.22 25.94
CA ARG A 41 30.87 8.56 24.77
C ARG A 41 32.31 8.11 24.99
N ALA A 42 32.87 7.41 24.02
CA ALA A 42 34.30 7.38 23.77
C ALA A 42 34.57 8.18 22.50
N ASP A 43 35.60 9.01 22.62
CA ASP A 43 36.19 9.93 21.66
C ASP A 43 37.30 9.21 20.87
N VAL A 44 37.78 9.86 19.79
CA VAL A 44 39.04 9.58 19.05
C VAL A 44 38.96 8.37 18.09
N GLN A 45 39.32 8.41 16.79
CA GLN A 45 40.41 9.11 16.10
C GLN A 45 40.16 9.19 14.59
N GLU A 46 40.58 10.30 13.98
CA GLU A 46 40.82 10.44 12.54
C GLU A 46 42.03 9.57 12.14
N ASP A 47 41.96 8.87 11.00
CA ASP A 47 43.16 8.64 10.21
C ASP A 47 42.84 8.57 8.71
N VAL A 48 43.71 9.20 7.95
CA VAL A 48 43.66 9.46 6.52
C VAL A 48 44.37 8.31 5.83
N THR A 49 43.77 7.64 4.84
CA THR A 49 44.58 6.77 3.96
C THR A 49 44.00 6.63 2.54
N MET A 50 44.63 7.39 1.64
CA MET A 50 44.91 7.16 0.21
C MET A 50 43.85 6.49 -0.69
N SER A 51 43.27 7.31 -1.57
CA SER A 51 42.79 6.90 -2.89
C SER A 51 43.95 6.60 -3.82
N ASP A 52 43.87 5.49 -4.55
CA ASP A 52 44.40 5.30 -5.91
C ASP A 52 43.89 3.96 -6.46
N ASP A 53 42.98 4.00 -7.45
CA ASP A 53 43.08 3.25 -8.72
C ASP A 53 41.83 3.47 -9.60
N PRO A 54 41.95 4.02 -10.83
CA PRO A 54 40.89 3.97 -11.82
C PRO A 54 41.37 3.20 -13.06
N SER A 55 41.19 1.88 -13.12
CA SER A 55 41.17 1.17 -14.41
C SER A 55 40.67 -0.27 -14.30
N CYS A 56 39.37 -0.46 -14.51
CA CYS A 56 38.83 -1.71 -15.04
C CYS A 56 37.79 -1.37 -16.11
N GLN A 57 38.26 -1.08 -17.33
CA GLN A 57 37.42 -1.16 -18.52
C GLN A 57 36.95 -2.61 -18.67
N SER A 58 35.67 -2.85 -18.35
CA SER A 58 35.01 -4.11 -18.64
C SER A 58 34.11 -3.88 -19.84
N ASP A 59 34.51 -4.45 -20.98
CA ASP A 59 33.68 -4.60 -22.16
C ASP A 59 32.49 -5.51 -21.83
N ILE A 60 31.41 -4.91 -21.34
CA ILE A 60 30.11 -5.59 -21.27
C ILE A 60 29.43 -5.39 -22.61
N ALA A 61 29.31 -6.51 -23.32
CA ALA A 61 28.51 -6.69 -24.51
C ALA A 61 27.18 -5.94 -24.38
N LYS A 62 26.85 -5.18 -25.43
CA LYS A 62 25.52 -4.63 -25.67
C LYS A 62 24.51 -5.77 -25.68
N SER A 63 23.95 -6.06 -24.52
CA SER A 63 22.68 -6.73 -24.40
C SER A 63 21.62 -5.71 -24.80
N GLU A 64 21.03 -5.90 -25.97
CA GLU A 64 19.82 -5.20 -26.42
C GLU A 64 18.63 -5.69 -25.56
N TYR A 65 18.65 -5.40 -24.26
CA TYR A 65 17.40 -5.35 -23.52
C TYR A 65 16.70 -4.07 -23.95
N SER A 66 15.49 -4.26 -24.47
CA SER A 66 14.57 -3.18 -24.82
C SER A 66 14.55 -2.18 -23.67
N ASN A 67 15.00 -0.94 -23.94
CA ASN A 67 14.71 0.20 -23.10
C ASN A 67 13.20 0.45 -23.16
N THR A 68 12.42 -0.38 -22.46
CA THR A 68 11.15 0.08 -21.92
C THR A 68 11.53 1.16 -20.93
N SER A 69 11.39 2.40 -21.38
CA SER A 69 11.48 3.64 -20.60
C SER A 69 11.35 3.37 -19.10
N THR A 70 12.35 3.75 -18.32
CA THR A 70 12.35 3.80 -16.85
C THR A 70 11.27 4.76 -16.35
N ARG A 71 10.01 4.48 -16.66
CA ARG A 71 8.86 5.03 -15.98
C ARG A 71 8.87 4.30 -14.65
N SER A 72 9.33 4.97 -13.61
CA SER A 72 9.31 4.47 -12.23
C SER A 72 7.99 3.74 -12.02
N GLU A 73 8.04 2.42 -11.88
CA GLU A 73 6.83 1.61 -11.72
C GLU A 73 6.21 2.01 -10.37
N SER A 74 5.21 2.89 -10.42
CA SER A 74 4.50 3.36 -9.23
C SER A 74 3.42 2.35 -8.88
N TYR A 75 3.56 1.68 -7.73
CA TYR A 75 2.59 0.71 -7.23
C TYR A 75 1.52 1.37 -6.36
N GLY A 76 0.33 0.77 -6.34
CA GLY A 76 -0.82 1.24 -5.57
C GLY A 76 -1.92 1.88 -6.42
N CYS A 77 -2.99 2.32 -5.76
CA CYS A 77 -4.12 2.99 -6.40
C CYS A 77 -3.73 4.39 -6.92
N ALA A 78 -4.55 4.96 -7.79
CA ALA A 78 -4.30 6.28 -8.38
C ALA A 78 -4.05 7.38 -7.32
N TYR A 79 -4.72 7.28 -6.16
CA TYR A 79 -4.51 8.18 -5.04
C TYR A 79 -3.09 8.06 -4.45
N LEU A 80 -2.63 6.84 -4.17
CA LEU A 80 -1.27 6.58 -3.69
C LEU A 80 -0.21 7.04 -4.70
N GLN A 81 -0.43 6.78 -5.99
CA GLN A 81 0.48 7.24 -7.04
C GLN A 81 0.59 8.78 -7.07
N ALA A 82 -0.51 9.49 -6.82
CA ALA A 82 -0.52 10.95 -6.74
C ALA A 82 0.28 11.47 -5.53
N ILE A 83 0.24 10.76 -4.40
CA ILE A 83 1.08 11.08 -3.22
C ILE A 83 2.55 10.83 -3.54
N GLN A 84 2.88 9.68 -4.13
CA GLN A 84 4.25 9.35 -4.52
C GLN A 84 4.85 10.43 -5.45
N ALA A 85 4.08 10.92 -6.41
CA ALA A 85 4.52 11.96 -7.34
C ALA A 85 4.80 13.32 -6.66
N GLN A 86 4.17 13.59 -5.52
CA GLN A 86 4.27 14.86 -4.80
C GLN A 86 5.14 14.76 -3.55
N LEU A 87 5.71 13.58 -3.28
CA LEU A 87 6.34 13.28 -2.00
C LEU A 87 7.41 14.32 -1.63
N ASP A 88 8.19 14.81 -2.60
CA ASP A 88 9.32 15.72 -2.33
C ASP A 88 8.89 17.12 -1.84
N THR A 89 7.70 17.54 -2.24
CA THR A 89 7.09 18.83 -1.85
C THR A 89 6.00 18.63 -0.81
N TYR A 90 5.76 17.40 -0.36
CA TYR A 90 4.65 17.07 0.51
C TYR A 90 4.82 17.73 1.90
N PRO A 91 3.78 18.40 2.44
CA PRO A 91 3.89 19.06 3.73
C PRO A 91 3.97 18.03 4.86
N THR A 92 4.94 18.21 5.75
CA THR A 92 5.25 17.27 6.83
C THR A 92 4.84 17.79 8.22
N THR A 93 4.44 19.05 8.34
CA THR A 93 4.11 19.69 9.63
C THR A 93 2.61 19.75 9.95
N GLY A 94 1.74 19.25 9.05
CA GLY A 94 0.28 19.38 9.14
C GLY A 94 -0.49 18.09 9.41
N GLY A 95 0.18 16.94 9.52
CA GLY A 95 -0.49 15.64 9.62
C GLY A 95 -1.03 15.12 8.27
N GLU A 96 -0.58 15.69 7.15
CA GLU A 96 -1.01 15.32 5.79
C GLU A 96 -0.81 13.82 5.49
N TYR A 97 0.24 13.19 6.04
CA TYR A 97 0.42 11.75 5.91
C TYR A 97 -0.69 10.94 6.59
N LEU A 98 -1.25 11.42 7.70
CA LEU A 98 -2.38 10.79 8.37
C LEU A 98 -3.67 10.99 7.58
N GLU A 99 -3.89 12.19 7.04
CA GLU A 99 -5.00 12.46 6.13
C GLU A 99 -4.94 11.56 4.90
N ALA A 100 -3.73 11.34 4.36
CA ALA A 100 -3.50 10.39 3.28
C ALA A 100 -3.88 8.96 3.64
N ILE A 101 -3.50 8.49 4.83
CA ILE A 101 -3.86 7.17 5.31
C ILE A 101 -5.38 7.03 5.46
N PHE A 102 -6.05 8.00 6.08
CA PHE A 102 -7.50 7.95 6.29
C PHE A 102 -8.27 8.02 4.97
N THR A 103 -7.87 8.91 4.07
CA THR A 103 -8.47 9.03 2.74
C THR A 103 -8.29 7.73 1.95
N HIS A 104 -7.09 7.13 1.98
CA HIS A 104 -6.86 5.82 1.36
C HIS A 104 -7.79 4.76 1.96
N ARG A 105 -7.93 4.69 3.29
CA ARG A 105 -8.81 3.72 3.96
C ARG A 105 -10.27 3.86 3.54
N GLU A 106 -10.77 5.09 3.42
CA GLU A 106 -12.15 5.35 2.96
C GLU A 106 -12.37 4.87 1.51
N ILE A 107 -11.43 5.18 0.62
CA ILE A 107 -11.49 4.74 -0.79
C ILE A 107 -11.36 3.21 -0.88
N LEU A 108 -10.50 2.61 -0.06
CA LEU A 108 -10.33 1.16 0.03
C LEU A 108 -11.62 0.47 0.46
N SER A 109 -12.28 0.97 1.51
CA SER A 109 -13.55 0.42 2.00
C SER A 109 -14.66 0.52 0.94
N SER A 110 -14.62 1.55 0.10
CA SER A 110 -15.59 1.75 -0.99
C SER A 110 -15.38 0.78 -2.15
N TYR A 111 -14.12 0.48 -2.52
CA TYR A 111 -13.82 -0.42 -3.64
C TYR A 111 -12.52 -1.22 -3.44
N PRO A 112 -12.53 -2.31 -2.65
CA PRO A 112 -11.31 -3.04 -2.27
C PRO A 112 -10.61 -3.73 -3.46
N GLN A 113 -11.36 -4.08 -4.51
CA GLN A 113 -10.81 -4.77 -5.69
C GLN A 113 -9.79 -3.91 -6.47
N ALA A 114 -9.88 -2.58 -6.41
CA ALA A 114 -8.90 -1.68 -7.04
C ALA A 114 -7.58 -1.51 -6.27
N HIS A 115 -7.43 -2.16 -5.11
CA HIS A 115 -6.36 -1.86 -4.17
C HIS A 115 -5.39 -3.03 -3.93
N GLN A 116 -5.31 -4.00 -4.84
CA GLN A 116 -4.44 -5.18 -4.68
C GLN A 116 -2.96 -4.82 -4.53
N GLU A 117 -2.50 -3.77 -5.23
CA GLU A 117 -1.10 -3.31 -5.20
C GLU A 117 -0.83 -2.25 -4.12
N CYS A 118 -1.81 -1.88 -3.29
CA CYS A 118 -1.65 -0.78 -2.33
C CYS A 118 -0.72 -1.14 -1.17
N ALA A 119 -0.67 -2.41 -0.75
CA ALA A 119 0.30 -2.86 0.26
C ALA A 119 1.76 -2.61 -0.20
N ARG A 120 2.05 -2.86 -1.48
CA ARG A 120 3.35 -2.55 -2.07
C ARG A 120 3.57 -1.05 -2.20
N GLY A 121 2.57 -0.30 -2.69
CA GLY A 121 2.66 1.16 -2.82
C GLY A 121 2.94 1.89 -1.49
N PHE A 122 2.39 1.43 -0.37
CA PHE A 122 2.73 1.96 0.96
C PHE A 122 4.13 1.57 1.43
N SER A 123 4.58 0.35 1.12
CA SER A 123 5.95 -0.09 1.42
C SER A 123 6.97 0.77 0.67
N ASP A 124 6.69 1.08 -0.60
CA ASP A 124 7.52 1.96 -1.43
C ASP A 124 7.53 3.39 -0.90
N LEU A 125 6.37 3.92 -0.46
CA LEU A 125 6.30 5.23 0.21
C LEU A 125 7.17 5.28 1.46
N ALA A 126 7.07 4.28 2.33
CA ALA A 126 7.90 4.18 3.53
C ALA A 126 9.39 4.15 3.16
N TYR A 127 9.77 3.36 2.16
CA TYR A 127 11.16 3.27 1.70
C TYR A 127 11.69 4.59 1.11
N MET A 128 10.85 5.33 0.37
CA MET A 128 11.23 6.64 -0.16
C MET A 128 11.40 7.68 0.95
N LEU A 129 10.57 7.64 1.99
CA LEU A 129 10.73 8.50 3.16
C LEU A 129 11.99 8.16 3.97
N GLU A 130 12.35 6.89 4.12
CA GLU A 130 13.58 6.49 4.82
C GLU A 130 14.86 6.96 4.13
N GLN A 131 14.88 7.00 2.80
CA GLN A 131 16.04 7.47 2.02
C GLN A 131 16.16 8.99 1.98
N ARG A 132 15.13 9.71 2.43
CA ARG A 132 15.07 11.15 2.33
C ARG A 132 16.07 11.79 3.29
N ALA A 133 16.85 12.74 2.79
CA ALA A 133 17.76 13.51 3.63
C ALA A 133 16.99 14.23 4.74
N TRP A 134 17.49 14.09 5.96
CA TRP A 134 16.92 14.74 7.14
C TRP A 134 16.86 16.26 6.95
N ARG A 135 15.73 16.85 7.33
CA ARG A 135 15.54 18.30 7.45
C ARG A 135 14.60 18.59 8.61
N ALA A 136 14.76 19.75 9.26
CA ALA A 136 13.95 20.12 10.41
C ALA A 136 12.45 20.25 10.09
N ASP A 137 12.08 20.60 8.85
CA ASP A 137 10.69 20.62 8.40
C ASP A 137 10.10 19.20 8.27
N ARG A 138 10.94 18.17 8.14
CA ARG A 138 10.57 16.77 7.81
C ARG A 138 10.63 15.80 9.00
N ASP A 139 10.57 16.32 10.22
CA ASP A 139 10.66 15.48 11.44
C ASP A 139 9.57 14.40 11.50
N ALA A 140 8.40 14.67 10.91
CA ALA A 140 7.28 13.73 10.81
C ALA A 140 7.51 12.55 9.85
N ASP A 141 8.55 12.57 9.00
CA ASP A 141 8.82 11.48 8.05
C ASP A 141 9.06 10.15 8.80
N VAL A 142 9.69 10.19 9.99
CA VAL A 142 9.95 9.00 10.80
C VAL A 142 8.64 8.35 11.29
N GLU A 143 7.70 9.15 11.77
CA GLU A 143 6.38 8.68 12.21
C GLU A 143 5.57 8.15 11.01
N ALA A 144 5.66 8.83 9.87
CA ALA A 144 4.99 8.44 8.64
C ALA A 144 5.50 7.09 8.08
N VAL A 145 6.81 6.83 8.16
CA VAL A 145 7.40 5.53 7.79
C VAL A 145 6.76 4.39 8.58
N VAL A 146 6.61 4.56 9.89
CA VAL A 146 5.98 3.54 10.75
C VAL A 146 4.51 3.38 10.40
N ALA A 147 3.79 4.48 10.21
CA ALA A 147 2.38 4.47 9.85
C ALA A 147 2.13 3.79 8.48
N PHE A 148 2.92 4.11 7.46
CA PHE A 148 2.81 3.49 6.13
C PHE A 148 3.16 2.01 6.14
N ARG A 149 4.16 1.58 6.93
CA ARG A 149 4.45 0.15 7.11
C ARG A 149 3.28 -0.58 7.77
N TYR A 150 2.66 0.03 8.77
CA TYR A 150 1.47 -0.53 9.40
C TYR A 150 0.29 -0.64 8.43
N GLU A 151 0.06 0.38 7.60
CA GLU A 151 -0.97 0.33 6.56
C GLU A 151 -0.69 -0.77 5.54
N ALA A 152 0.55 -0.90 5.07
CA ALA A 152 0.93 -1.96 4.15
C ALA A 152 0.59 -3.35 4.71
N TRP A 153 0.92 -3.58 5.98
CA TRP A 153 0.59 -4.82 6.68
C TRP A 153 -0.92 -5.03 6.83
N SER A 154 -1.67 -3.99 7.21
CA SER A 154 -3.12 -4.05 7.41
C SER A 154 -3.86 -4.36 6.11
N ILE A 155 -3.44 -3.75 4.99
CA ILE A 155 -3.98 -4.04 3.66
C ILE A 155 -3.66 -5.48 3.27
N ALA A 156 -2.40 -5.93 3.42
CA ALA A 156 -2.03 -7.30 3.10
C ALA A 156 -2.85 -8.32 3.91
N ALA A 157 -3.07 -8.07 5.21
CA ALA A 157 -3.90 -8.93 6.05
C ALA A 157 -5.36 -8.96 5.57
N THR A 158 -5.96 -7.80 5.30
CA THR A 158 -7.37 -7.71 4.90
C THR A 158 -7.65 -8.22 3.49
N MET A 159 -6.72 -8.03 2.53
CA MET A 159 -6.87 -8.50 1.15
C MET A 159 -6.95 -10.02 1.04
N THR A 160 -6.29 -10.78 1.93
CA THR A 160 -6.42 -12.24 1.96
C THR A 160 -7.87 -12.70 2.19
N HIS A 161 -8.68 -11.93 2.92
CA HIS A 161 -10.07 -12.28 3.16
C HIS A 161 -10.97 -11.97 1.95
N TYR A 162 -10.65 -10.96 1.15
CA TYR A 162 -11.44 -10.59 -0.02
C TYR A 162 -11.25 -11.53 -1.22
N THR A 163 -10.05 -12.10 -1.40
CA THR A 163 -9.76 -13.01 -2.51
C THR A 163 -10.54 -14.33 -2.39
N HIS A 164 -10.67 -14.88 -1.18
CA HIS A 164 -11.44 -16.11 -0.94
C HIS A 164 -12.96 -15.95 -1.08
N ALA A 165 -13.49 -14.73 -0.98
CA ALA A 165 -14.92 -14.47 -1.19
C ALA A 165 -15.30 -14.44 -2.68
N SER A 166 -14.36 -14.07 -3.55
CA SER A 166 -14.55 -13.99 -5.01
C SER A 166 -14.65 -15.36 -5.67
N GLU A 167 -13.90 -16.36 -5.19
CA GLU A 167 -13.84 -17.70 -5.81
C GLU A 167 -15.12 -18.53 -5.63
N LYS A 168 -16.00 -18.20 -4.68
CA LYS A 168 -17.26 -18.95 -4.47
C LYS A 168 -18.37 -18.62 -5.48
N LYS A 169 -18.13 -17.74 -6.46
CA LYS A 169 -19.08 -17.40 -7.53
C LYS A 169 -18.64 -17.84 -8.93
N ALA A 170 -17.62 -18.71 -9.03
CA ALA A 170 -17.29 -19.41 -10.26
C ALA A 170 -17.79 -20.87 -10.18
N ALA A 171 -19.10 -21.06 -10.34
CA ALA A 171 -19.63 -22.38 -10.68
C ALA A 171 -19.10 -22.78 -12.06
N PRO A 172 -18.65 -24.03 -12.27
CA PRO A 172 -18.14 -24.49 -13.55
C PRO A 172 -19.31 -24.58 -14.54
N LEU A 173 -19.36 -23.65 -15.50
CA LEU A 173 -20.14 -23.82 -16.72
C LEU A 173 -19.47 -24.94 -17.52
N SER A 174 -20.06 -26.13 -17.39
CA SER A 174 -19.76 -27.33 -18.15
C SER A 174 -19.66 -27.04 -19.64
N ALA A 175 -18.61 -27.56 -20.25
CA ALA A 175 -18.39 -27.58 -21.68
C ALA A 175 -19.60 -28.13 -22.45
N GLY A 176 -20.13 -27.33 -23.37
CA GLY A 176 -20.87 -27.80 -24.52
C GLY A 176 -20.12 -27.38 -25.79
N PRO A 177 -19.81 -28.29 -26.71
CA PRO A 177 -19.35 -27.89 -28.04
C PRO A 177 -20.58 -27.57 -28.88
N SER A 178 -20.60 -26.43 -29.58
CA SER A 178 -21.10 -26.30 -30.96
C SER A 178 -21.41 -24.85 -31.37
N SER A 179 -20.99 -24.56 -32.60
CA SER A 179 -21.57 -23.61 -33.55
C SER A 179 -21.17 -22.14 -33.43
N ALA A 180 -20.11 -21.81 -34.15
CA ALA A 180 -19.85 -20.47 -34.65
C ALA A 180 -21.07 -19.96 -35.44
N LYS A 181 -21.69 -18.86 -34.96
CA LYS A 181 -22.55 -18.02 -35.77
C LYS A 181 -21.92 -16.63 -35.83
N SER A 182 -21.57 -16.27 -37.07
CA SER A 182 -21.07 -14.98 -37.52
C SER A 182 -21.88 -13.81 -36.95
N ALA A 183 -21.19 -12.81 -36.39
CA ALA A 183 -21.80 -11.54 -36.01
C ALA A 183 -21.94 -10.63 -37.24
N PRO A 184 -23.05 -9.89 -37.39
CA PRO A 184 -23.19 -8.92 -38.46
C PRO A 184 -22.31 -7.70 -38.17
N VAL A 185 -21.47 -7.35 -39.15
CA VAL A 185 -20.72 -6.10 -39.23
C VAL A 185 -21.70 -4.94 -39.26
N CYS A 186 -21.68 -4.09 -38.24
CA CYS A 186 -22.44 -2.85 -38.22
C CYS A 186 -21.62 -1.77 -38.95
N VAL A 187 -21.95 -1.50 -40.20
CA VAL A 187 -21.39 -0.38 -40.97
C VAL A 187 -22.19 0.87 -40.63
N MET A 188 -21.59 1.80 -39.88
CA MET A 188 -22.15 3.15 -39.72
C MET A 188 -21.90 3.93 -41.02
N GLN A 189 -22.99 4.32 -41.69
CA GLN A 189 -22.93 5.28 -42.79
C GLN A 189 -22.89 6.73 -42.24
N PRO A 190 -22.17 7.66 -42.87
CA PRO A 190 -22.19 9.07 -42.48
C PRO A 190 -23.46 9.75 -43.02
N ALA A 191 -24.15 10.48 -42.14
CA ALA A 191 -25.18 11.43 -42.53
C ALA A 191 -24.51 12.69 -43.10
N TRP A 192 -25.04 13.16 -44.23
CA TRP A 192 -24.66 14.41 -44.88
C TRP A 192 -25.28 15.61 -44.18
#